data_AF-A0A953QCB8-F1
#
_entry.id   AF-A0A953QCB8-F1
#
_cell.length_a   1.000
_cell.length_b   1.000
_cell.length_c   1.000
_cell.angle_alpha   90.00
_cell.angle_beta   90.00
_cell.angle_gamma   90.00
#
_symmetry.space_group_name_H-M   'P 1'
#
loop_
_entity.id
_entity.type
_entity.pdbx_description
1 polymer ?
#
loop_
_entity_poly.entity_id
_entity_poly.type
_entity_poly.pdbx_seq_one_letter_code
_entity_poly.pdbx_strand_id
1 'polypeptide(L)'
;MVYDRYDVWTVAPEGSPARKLTNGRASHLEFRVVRTDNGDDEEERGIDPRKPLLLRVENLRTRNSGFYSLANLSAAQPQKLLMGLENYRVLGKAKEADVLMVTATTFHDQPDIQITDSSFRQLKKVTDANPQQSQLLWGSGELIRYRNADGVELDAALYKPENFDPSKKYPMLIYIYERLSQSLNSPAPGTSINIAYYVSNGYLVLPPDIICTTGHPGQSALKCVLAGDSGGGR
;
A
#
# COMPACT_ATOMS: atom_id res chain seq x y z
N MET A 1 -16.62 -14.36 7.15
CA MET A 1 -15.19 -14.12 7.42
C MET A 1 -15.05 -12.73 8.03
N VAL A 2 -14.11 -12.56 8.95
CA VAL A 2 -13.85 -11.29 9.63
C VAL A 2 -12.35 -10.99 9.62
N TYR A 3 -12.02 -9.71 9.78
CA TYR A 3 -10.64 -9.24 9.77
C TYR A 3 -10.28 -8.63 11.12
N ASP A 4 -9.07 -8.91 11.58
CA ASP A 4 -8.39 -8.01 12.51
C ASP A 4 -7.37 -7.15 11.75
N ARG A 5 -6.57 -6.37 12.50
CA ARG A 5 -5.52 -5.50 11.94
C ARG A 5 -4.55 -6.24 10.98
N TYR A 6 -4.22 -7.49 11.26
CA TYR A 6 -3.25 -8.27 10.48
C TYR A 6 -3.89 -9.47 9.81
N ASP A 7 -4.83 -10.12 10.48
CA ASP A 7 -5.21 -11.49 10.16
C ASP A 7 -6.64 -11.65 9.65
N VAL A 8 -6.81 -12.68 8.81
CA VAL A 8 -8.10 -13.14 8.31
C VAL A 8 -8.60 -14.28 9.19
N TRP A 9 -9.87 -14.20 9.58
CA TRP A 9 -10.52 -15.17 10.45
C TRP A 9 -11.79 -15.73 9.81
N THR A 10 -12.04 -17.02 10.08
CA THR A 10 -13.33 -17.67 9.84
C THR A 10 -14.08 -17.76 11.16
N VAL A 11 -15.37 -17.46 11.10
CA VAL A 11 -16.29 -17.54 12.24
C VAL A 11 -17.51 -18.27 11.71
N ALA A 12 -17.96 -19.26 12.46
CA ALA A 12 -19.11 -20.05 12.08
C ALA A 12 -20.36 -19.51 12.78
N PRO A 13 -21.49 -19.34 12.08
CA PRO A 13 -22.71 -18.79 12.65
C PRO A 13 -23.31 -19.69 13.74
N GLU A 14 -23.03 -20.99 13.73
CA GLU A 14 -23.48 -21.94 14.74
C GLU A 14 -22.73 -21.85 16.09
N GLY A 15 -21.74 -20.96 16.21
CA GLY A 15 -21.00 -20.72 17.45
C GLY A 15 -19.74 -21.59 17.62
N SER A 16 -19.32 -22.31 16.58
CA SER A 16 -18.03 -22.99 16.54
C SER A 16 -16.87 -21.99 16.76
N PRO A 17 -15.76 -22.39 17.42
CA PRO A 17 -14.64 -21.50 17.67
C PRO A 17 -14.12 -20.83 16.39
N ALA A 18 -13.87 -19.53 16.48
CA ALA A 18 -13.26 -18.78 15.38
C ALA A 18 -11.87 -19.34 15.05
N ARG A 19 -11.59 -19.54 13.76
CA ARG A 19 -10.31 -20.05 13.28
C ARG A 19 -9.56 -18.96 12.53
N LYS A 20 -8.32 -18.71 12.95
CA LYS A 20 -7.37 -17.84 12.28
C LYS A 20 -6.82 -18.52 11.03
N LEU A 21 -6.90 -17.86 9.87
CA LEU A 21 -6.41 -18.40 8.59
C LEU A 21 -4.98 -17.94 8.26
N THR A 22 -4.55 -16.82 8.81
CA THR A 22 -3.25 -16.20 8.51
C THR A 22 -2.48 -15.92 9.79
N ASN A 23 -1.19 -15.58 9.68
CA ASN A 23 -0.38 -15.21 10.84
C ASN A 23 0.55 -14.04 10.51
N GLY A 24 -0.03 -12.87 10.26
CA GLY A 24 0.68 -11.69 9.80
C GLY A 24 1.28 -10.82 10.91
N ARG A 25 0.75 -10.90 12.13
CA ARG A 25 1.12 -10.01 13.24
C ARG A 25 2.63 -9.97 13.55
N ALA A 26 3.28 -11.13 13.62
CA ALA A 26 4.72 -11.21 13.93
C ALA A 26 5.60 -10.55 12.86
N SER A 27 5.14 -10.55 11.60
CA SER A 27 5.85 -10.00 10.45
C SER A 27 5.29 -8.65 9.98
N HIS A 28 4.34 -8.07 10.73
CA HIS A 28 3.64 -6.83 10.39
C HIS A 28 2.90 -6.90 9.04
N LEU A 29 2.45 -8.09 8.64
CA LEU A 29 1.74 -8.31 7.38
C LEU A 29 0.23 -8.22 7.63
N GLU A 30 -0.45 -7.36 6.88
CA GLU A 30 -1.90 -7.31 6.81
C GLU A 30 -2.39 -8.16 5.64
N PHE A 31 -3.25 -9.13 5.91
CA PHE A 31 -3.87 -9.98 4.90
C PHE A 31 -5.32 -9.56 4.64
N ARG A 32 -5.69 -9.49 3.35
CA ARG A 32 -7.06 -9.19 2.89
C ARG A 32 -7.43 -10.15 1.76
N VAL A 33 -8.65 -10.70 1.79
CA VAL A 33 -9.11 -11.59 0.70
C VAL A 33 -9.34 -10.77 -0.56
N VAL A 34 -8.80 -11.26 -1.68
CA VAL A 34 -9.10 -10.74 -3.02
C VAL A 34 -10.25 -11.55 -3.58
N ARG A 35 -11.35 -10.87 -3.89
CA ARG A 35 -12.46 -11.48 -4.63
C ARG A 35 -12.23 -11.21 -6.12
N THR A 36 -12.01 -12.28 -6.88
CA THR A 36 -11.85 -12.21 -8.34
C THR A 36 -13.16 -12.44 -9.08
N ASP A 37 -14.13 -13.00 -8.39
CA ASP A 37 -15.39 -13.44 -8.95
C ASP A 37 -16.39 -12.29 -8.70
N ASN A 38 -16.50 -11.41 -9.68
CA ASN A 38 -17.48 -10.33 -9.69
C ASN A 38 -18.80 -10.91 -10.19
N GLY A 39 -19.49 -11.63 -9.30
CA GLY A 39 -20.79 -12.23 -9.60
C GLY A 39 -21.86 -11.15 -9.78
N ASP A 40 -22.22 -10.87 -11.02
CA ASP A 40 -23.58 -10.42 -11.36
C ASP A 40 -24.61 -11.53 -11.06
N ASP A 41 -24.15 -12.76 -10.80
CA ASP A 41 -24.93 -13.90 -10.36
C ASP A 41 -25.05 -13.92 -8.83
N GLU A 42 -26.27 -13.76 -8.32
CA GLU A 42 -26.56 -13.75 -6.87
C GLU A 42 -26.13 -15.04 -6.14
N GLU A 43 -25.92 -16.13 -6.87
CA GLU A 43 -25.48 -17.44 -6.37
C GLU A 43 -24.01 -17.48 -5.92
N GLU A 44 -23.15 -16.55 -6.37
CA GLU A 44 -21.70 -16.54 -6.07
C GLU A 44 -21.28 -15.54 -4.98
N ARG A 45 -22.20 -15.04 -4.14
CA ARG A 45 -21.85 -14.09 -3.06
C ARG A 45 -20.94 -14.69 -1.97
N GLY A 46 -20.90 -16.02 -1.88
CA GLY A 46 -20.15 -16.79 -0.88
C GLY A 46 -18.69 -17.07 -1.24
N ILE A 47 -17.92 -17.54 -0.26
CA ILE A 47 -16.56 -18.06 -0.48
C ILE A 47 -16.65 -19.58 -0.39
N ASP A 48 -16.27 -20.28 -1.46
CA ASP A 48 -16.20 -21.74 -1.45
C ASP A 48 -15.04 -22.19 -0.53
N PRO A 49 -15.33 -22.93 0.55
CA PRO A 49 -14.31 -23.33 1.52
C PRO A 49 -13.25 -24.28 0.96
N ARG A 50 -13.52 -24.92 -0.19
CA ARG A 50 -12.67 -25.95 -0.81
C ARG A 50 -11.75 -25.41 -1.89
N LYS A 51 -12.06 -24.23 -2.45
CA LYS A 51 -11.25 -23.59 -3.49
C LYS A 51 -10.09 -22.79 -2.87
N PRO A 52 -9.00 -22.56 -3.63
CA PRO A 52 -7.95 -21.65 -3.21
C PRO A 52 -8.47 -20.22 -3.02
N LEU A 53 -7.99 -19.55 -1.98
CA LEU A 53 -8.24 -18.13 -1.73
C LEU A 53 -6.98 -17.32 -2.05
N LEU A 54 -7.14 -16.30 -2.90
CA LEU A 54 -6.13 -15.28 -3.11
C LEU A 54 -6.19 -14.24 -1.99
N LEU A 55 -5.04 -13.90 -1.42
CA LEU A 55 -4.89 -12.93 -0.36
C LEU A 55 -3.95 -11.82 -0.84
N ARG A 56 -4.40 -10.57 -0.79
CA ARG A 56 -3.51 -9.40 -0.88
C ARG A 56 -2.83 -9.22 0.47
N VAL A 57 -1.55 -8.91 0.43
CA VAL A 57 -0.74 -8.68 1.62
C VAL A 57 -0.07 -7.32 1.55
N GLU A 58 -0.05 -6.58 2.66
CA GLU A 58 0.73 -5.36 2.82
C GLU A 58 1.58 -5.45 4.10
N ASN A 59 2.86 -5.07 4.02
CA ASN A 59 3.69 -4.90 5.20
C ASN A 59 3.46 -3.50 5.78
N LEU A 60 2.85 -3.42 6.96
CA LEU A 60 2.49 -2.15 7.60
C LEU A 60 3.71 -1.33 8.08
N ARG A 61 4.93 -1.88 8.06
CA ARG A 61 6.16 -1.12 8.35
C ARG A 61 6.90 -0.64 7.11
N THR A 62 6.86 -1.39 6.01
CA THR A 62 7.65 -1.06 4.81
C THR A 62 6.79 -0.59 3.63
N ARG A 63 5.47 -0.77 3.70
CA ARG A 63 4.51 -0.53 2.62
C ARG A 63 4.68 -1.42 1.39
N ASN A 64 5.60 -2.38 1.43
CA ASN A 64 5.68 -3.45 0.45
C ASN A 64 4.34 -4.18 0.39
N SER A 65 3.92 -4.58 -0.80
CA SER A 65 2.71 -5.38 -0.96
C SER A 65 2.92 -6.56 -1.89
N GLY A 66 1.91 -7.41 -2.00
CA GLY A 66 1.94 -8.57 -2.87
C GLY A 66 0.78 -9.51 -2.63
N PHE A 67 0.99 -10.78 -2.98
CA PHE A 67 -0.05 -11.81 -2.95
C PHE A 67 0.42 -13.10 -2.32
N TYR A 68 -0.50 -13.73 -1.60
CA TYR A 68 -0.37 -15.06 -1.02
C TYR A 68 -1.58 -15.89 -1.45
N SER A 69 -1.42 -17.22 -1.51
CA SER A 69 -2.52 -18.15 -1.77
C SER A 69 -2.74 -19.08 -0.58
N LEU A 70 -3.98 -19.23 -0.16
CA LEU A 70 -4.40 -20.24 0.80
C LEU A 70 -5.10 -21.36 0.02
N ALA A 71 -4.57 -22.58 0.06
CA ALA A 71 -5.07 -23.68 -0.77
C ALA A 71 -6.57 -24.00 -0.57
N ASN A 72 -7.09 -23.81 0.65
CA ASN A 72 -8.50 -23.88 1.03
C ASN A 72 -8.65 -23.40 2.49
N LEU A 73 -9.87 -23.23 2.99
CA LEU A 73 -10.10 -22.75 4.37
C LEU A 73 -9.62 -23.73 5.47
N SER A 74 -9.37 -24.99 5.11
CA SER A 74 -8.81 -25.99 6.01
C SER A 74 -7.28 -26.02 6.03
N ALA A 75 -6.61 -25.29 5.15
CA ALA A 75 -5.15 -25.25 5.06
C ALA A 75 -4.49 -24.63 6.30
N ALA A 76 -3.26 -25.04 6.59
CA ALA A 76 -2.55 -24.62 7.79
C ALA A 76 -2.08 -23.16 7.74
N GLN A 77 -1.48 -22.74 6.62
CA GLN A 77 -0.98 -21.38 6.38
C GLN A 77 -1.01 -21.05 4.88
N PRO A 78 -1.12 -19.77 4.51
CA PRO A 78 -1.00 -19.34 3.13
C PRO A 78 0.45 -19.37 2.63
N GLN A 79 0.62 -19.60 1.33
CA GLN A 79 1.91 -19.59 0.63
C GLN A 79 2.13 -18.25 -0.07
N LYS A 80 3.34 -17.70 0.04
CA LYS A 80 3.73 -16.47 -0.66
C LYS A 80 3.81 -16.72 -2.17
N LEU A 81 3.16 -15.88 -2.95
CA LEU A 81 3.26 -15.88 -4.42
C LEU A 81 4.19 -14.77 -4.90
N LEU A 82 3.94 -13.54 -4.46
CA LEU A 82 4.67 -12.34 -4.86
C LEU A 82 4.76 -11.36 -3.69
N MET A 83 5.87 -10.63 -3.58
CA MET A 83 6.03 -9.51 -2.66
C MET A 83 7.08 -8.54 -3.19
N GLY A 84 6.77 -7.25 -3.25
CA GLY A 84 7.65 -6.22 -3.79
C GLY A 84 7.42 -4.84 -3.17
N LEU A 85 8.15 -3.84 -3.63
CA LEU A 85 8.01 -2.44 -3.19
C LEU A 85 6.74 -1.79 -3.75
N GLU A 86 6.23 -2.34 -4.84
CA GLU A 86 5.06 -1.86 -5.54
C GLU A 86 3.78 -2.13 -4.75
N ASN A 87 2.77 -1.29 -4.98
CA ASN A 87 1.40 -1.54 -4.58
C ASN A 87 0.71 -2.40 -5.64
N TYR A 88 0.61 -3.69 -5.34
CA TYR A 88 -0.05 -4.67 -6.18
C TYR A 88 -1.56 -4.70 -5.90
N ARG A 89 -2.36 -4.65 -6.97
CA ARG A 89 -3.82 -4.79 -6.91
C ARG A 89 -4.31 -5.64 -8.07
N VAL A 90 -5.22 -6.57 -7.78
CA VAL A 90 -5.97 -7.28 -8.83
C VAL A 90 -7.11 -6.38 -9.29
N LEU A 91 -7.23 -6.20 -10.61
CA LEU A 91 -8.33 -5.48 -11.25
C LEU A 91 -9.45 -6.43 -11.68
N GLY A 92 -9.11 -7.66 -12.04
CA GLY A 92 -10.06 -8.68 -12.44
C GLY A 92 -9.39 -9.98 -12.86
N LYS A 93 -10.21 -11.01 -13.09
CA LYS A 93 -9.78 -12.32 -13.60
C LYS A 93 -10.63 -12.67 -14.82
N ALA A 94 -10.03 -13.32 -15.81
CA ALA A 94 -10.75 -13.84 -16.97
C ALA A 94 -11.72 -14.96 -16.56
N LYS A 95 -12.93 -14.97 -17.15
CA LYS A 95 -13.97 -15.97 -16.83
C LYS A 95 -13.55 -17.38 -17.25
N GLU A 96 -12.95 -17.51 -18.43
CA GLU A 96 -12.67 -18.79 -19.12
C GLU A 96 -11.18 -19.14 -19.18
N ALA A 97 -10.31 -18.38 -18.50
CA ALA A 97 -8.86 -18.59 -18.54
C ALA A 97 -8.22 -18.25 -17.20
N ASP A 98 -7.09 -18.90 -16.90
CA ASP A 98 -6.29 -18.54 -15.72
C ASP A 98 -5.41 -17.31 -16.01
N VAL A 99 -6.08 -16.16 -16.16
CA VAL A 99 -5.44 -14.86 -16.42
C VAL A 99 -6.02 -13.83 -15.46
N LEU A 100 -5.14 -13.19 -14.71
CA LEU A 100 -5.44 -12.06 -13.83
C LEU A 100 -4.89 -10.77 -14.43
N MET A 101 -5.68 -9.71 -14.31
CA MET A 101 -5.27 -8.35 -14.57
C MET A 101 -4.82 -7.72 -13.25
N VAL A 102 -3.60 -7.18 -13.22
CA VAL A 102 -2.95 -6.67 -12.01
C VAL A 102 -2.30 -5.32 -12.32
N THR A 103 -2.36 -4.38 -11.39
CA THR A 103 -1.51 -3.19 -11.39
C THR A 103 -0.42 -3.36 -10.34
N ALA A 104 0.79 -2.88 -10.63
CA ALA A 104 1.87 -2.75 -9.67
C ALA A 104 2.39 -1.32 -9.75
N THR A 105 2.22 -0.53 -8.70
CA THR A 105 2.50 0.90 -8.72
C THR A 105 3.53 1.32 -7.70
N THR A 106 4.39 2.26 -8.06
CA THR A 106 5.18 3.05 -7.12
C THR A 106 4.82 4.53 -7.31
N PHE A 107 5.47 5.44 -6.58
CA PHE A 107 5.32 6.87 -6.89
C PHE A 107 5.84 7.20 -8.30
N HIS A 108 6.93 6.55 -8.70
CA HIS A 108 7.52 6.71 -10.02
C HIS A 108 6.75 5.89 -11.06
N ASP A 109 6.46 4.62 -10.78
CA ASP A 109 5.83 3.71 -11.73
C ASP A 109 4.31 3.78 -11.62
N GLN A 110 3.68 4.50 -12.55
CA GLN A 110 2.22 4.66 -12.62
C GLN A 110 1.53 3.31 -12.93
N PRO A 111 0.23 3.10 -12.60
CA PRO A 111 -0.48 1.84 -12.88
C PRO A 111 -0.58 1.50 -14.36
N ASP A 112 0.47 0.89 -14.89
CA ASP A 112 0.35 0.01 -16.02
C ASP A 112 -0.41 -1.26 -15.64
N ILE A 113 -1.22 -1.70 -16.59
CA ILE A 113 -1.87 -2.98 -16.51
C ILE A 113 -0.85 -4.05 -16.88
N GLN A 114 -0.74 -5.03 -15.99
CA GLN A 114 0.03 -6.24 -16.18
C GLN A 114 -0.91 -7.44 -16.14
N ILE A 115 -0.53 -8.49 -16.86
CA ILE A 115 -1.22 -9.78 -16.81
C ILE A 115 -0.33 -10.84 -16.18
N THR A 116 -0.94 -11.77 -15.46
CA THR A 116 -0.28 -12.92 -14.86
C THR A 116 -1.28 -14.08 -14.72
N ASP A 117 -0.80 -15.27 -14.38
CA ASP A 117 -1.64 -16.41 -14.01
C ASP A 117 -1.81 -16.51 -12.48
N SER A 118 -2.55 -17.50 -11.99
CA SER A 118 -2.77 -17.69 -10.55
C SER A 118 -1.49 -17.98 -9.75
N SER A 119 -0.36 -18.27 -10.40
CA SER A 119 0.93 -18.50 -9.76
C SER A 119 1.71 -17.22 -9.47
N PHE A 120 1.40 -16.11 -10.15
CA PHE A 120 2.11 -14.83 -10.07
C PHE A 120 3.64 -14.92 -10.32
N ARG A 121 4.12 -15.98 -10.98
CA ARG A 121 5.55 -16.18 -11.26
C ARG A 121 6.11 -15.21 -12.29
N GLN A 122 5.26 -14.78 -13.23
CA GLN A 122 5.63 -13.85 -14.29
C GLN A 122 4.53 -12.81 -14.45
N LEU A 123 4.90 -11.53 -14.37
CA LEU A 123 4.03 -10.42 -14.74
C LEU A 123 4.46 -9.91 -16.10
N LYS A 124 3.49 -9.68 -16.99
CA LYS A 124 3.71 -9.12 -18.31
C LYS A 124 2.94 -7.81 -18.43
N LYS A 125 3.66 -6.69 -18.55
CA LYS A 125 3.09 -5.38 -18.90
C LYS A 125 2.40 -5.45 -20.26
N VAL A 126 1.16 -4.95 -20.35
CA VAL A 126 0.33 -4.96 -21.57
C VAL A 126 -0.15 -3.59 -21.99
N THR A 127 0.03 -2.57 -21.16
CA THR A 127 -0.25 -1.16 -21.50
C THR A 127 1.02 -0.34 -21.49
N ASP A 128 0.93 0.90 -21.98
CA ASP A 128 1.83 1.99 -21.64
C ASP A 128 0.98 3.21 -21.28
N ALA A 129 0.60 3.31 -20.01
CA ALA A 129 -0.52 4.14 -19.58
C ALA A 129 -0.20 5.66 -19.57
N ASN A 130 1.07 6.04 -19.40
CA ASN A 130 1.50 7.44 -19.39
C ASN A 130 2.89 7.65 -20.01
N PRO A 131 3.03 7.50 -21.33
CA PRO A 131 4.31 7.73 -22.02
C PRO A 131 4.84 9.16 -21.84
N GLN A 132 3.96 10.14 -21.59
CA GLN A 132 4.32 11.55 -21.40
C GLN A 132 5.15 11.78 -20.13
N GLN A 133 5.09 10.87 -19.15
CA GLN A 133 5.91 10.95 -17.94
C GLN A 133 7.41 11.03 -18.24
N SER A 134 7.86 10.39 -19.32
CA SER A 134 9.27 10.43 -19.75
C SER A 134 9.82 11.83 -20.04
N GLN A 135 8.94 12.82 -20.20
CA GLN A 135 9.29 14.22 -20.48
C GLN A 135 9.37 15.08 -19.20
N LEU A 136 9.13 14.49 -18.03
CA LEU A 136 9.04 15.19 -16.75
C LEU A 136 10.06 14.64 -15.74
N LEU A 137 10.52 15.50 -14.84
CA LEU A 137 11.29 15.09 -13.65
C LEU A 137 10.33 14.55 -12.60
N TRP A 138 9.76 13.38 -12.83
CA TRP A 138 8.67 12.84 -12.00
C TRP A 138 9.12 12.61 -10.55
N GLY A 139 10.36 12.13 -10.36
CA GLY A 139 10.99 11.95 -9.07
C GLY A 139 10.61 10.63 -8.40
N SER A 140 11.02 10.52 -7.15
CA SER A 140 10.93 9.29 -6.36
C SER A 140 10.29 9.55 -5.01
N GLY A 141 9.70 8.51 -4.42
CA GLY A 141 9.16 8.51 -3.07
C GLY A 141 9.86 7.47 -2.21
N GLU A 142 10.19 7.82 -0.97
CA GLU A 142 10.75 6.90 0.01
C GLU A 142 10.00 7.00 1.34
N LEU A 143 9.94 5.90 2.09
CA LEU A 143 9.43 5.89 3.46
C LEU A 143 10.58 6.23 4.42
N ILE A 144 10.45 7.34 5.14
CA ILE A 144 11.39 7.74 6.19
C ILE A 144 10.76 7.55 7.57
N ARG A 145 11.61 7.36 8.58
CA ARG A 145 11.19 7.29 9.99
C ARG A 145 11.92 8.33 10.80
N TYR A 146 11.20 8.97 11.71
CA TYR A 146 11.75 10.00 12.58
C TYR A 146 11.05 9.95 13.95
N ARG A 147 11.57 10.67 14.94
CA ARG A 147 10.97 10.74 16.28
C ARG A 147 10.47 12.14 16.56
N ASN A 148 9.29 12.24 17.17
CA ASN A 148 8.82 13.52 17.69
C ASN A 148 9.52 13.90 19.01
N ALA A 149 9.23 15.11 19.50
CA ALA A 149 9.81 15.64 20.75
C ALA A 149 9.52 14.76 21.99
N ASP A 150 8.45 13.96 21.96
CA ASP A 150 8.09 13.03 23.04
C ASP A 150 8.72 11.64 22.84
N GLY A 151 9.60 11.46 21.85
CA GLY A 151 10.30 10.22 21.54
C GLY A 151 9.50 9.19 20.74
N VAL A 152 8.27 9.52 20.32
CA VAL A 152 7.40 8.63 19.55
C VAL A 152 7.91 8.52 18.11
N GLU A 153 8.08 7.28 17.64
CA GLU A 153 8.46 7.00 16.25
C GLU A 153 7.28 7.26 15.31
N LEU A 154 7.55 8.01 14.24
CA LEU A 154 6.61 8.39 13.19
C LEU A 154 7.18 7.99 11.83
N ASP A 155 6.30 7.61 10.92
CA ASP A 155 6.62 7.38 9.52
C ASP A 155 6.23 8.62 8.70
N ALA A 156 6.97 8.91 7.63
CA ALA A 156 6.57 9.88 6.61
C ALA A 156 6.96 9.36 5.22
N ALA A 157 6.22 9.75 4.20
CA ALA A 157 6.74 9.66 2.85
C ALA A 157 7.59 10.91 2.57
N LEU A 158 8.75 10.75 1.94
CA LEU A 158 9.57 11.84 1.42
C LEU A 158 9.68 11.70 -0.08
N TYR A 159 9.24 12.73 -0.80
CA TYR A 159 9.35 12.77 -2.25
C TYR A 159 10.48 13.71 -2.68
N LYS A 160 11.28 13.23 -3.63
CA LYS A 160 12.51 13.88 -4.11
C LYS A 160 12.49 14.04 -5.62
N PRO A 161 13.03 15.16 -6.16
CA PRO A 161 13.22 15.31 -7.59
C PRO A 161 14.07 14.18 -8.17
N GLU A 162 13.84 13.84 -9.45
CA GLU A 162 14.59 12.79 -10.15
C GLU A 162 16.10 13.04 -10.14
N ASN A 163 16.50 14.31 -10.19
CA ASN A 163 17.88 14.79 -10.18
C ASN A 163 18.32 15.29 -8.79
N PHE A 164 17.77 14.73 -7.71
CA PHE A 164 18.11 15.10 -6.35
C PHE A 164 19.61 14.93 -6.06
N ASP A 165 20.22 15.97 -5.51
CA ASP A 165 21.63 16.01 -5.12
C ASP A 165 21.73 16.27 -3.61
N PRO A 166 22.18 15.31 -2.79
CA PRO A 166 22.21 15.45 -1.34
C PRO A 166 23.16 16.57 -0.85
N SER A 167 24.03 17.10 -1.71
CA SER A 167 24.92 18.23 -1.37
C SER A 167 24.25 19.60 -1.54
N LYS A 168 23.06 19.67 -2.14
CA LYS A 168 22.32 20.91 -2.39
C LYS A 168 21.17 21.11 -1.40
N LYS A 169 20.81 22.38 -1.17
CA LYS A 169 19.63 22.75 -0.39
C LYS A 169 18.43 22.90 -1.32
N TYR A 170 17.29 22.36 -0.88
CA TYR A 170 16.02 22.43 -1.60
C TYR A 170 14.95 23.04 -0.69
N PRO A 171 13.99 23.81 -1.22
CA PRO A 171 12.80 24.18 -0.47
C PRO A 171 11.97 22.92 -0.15
N MET A 172 11.49 22.80 1.08
CA MET A 172 10.65 21.68 1.52
C MET A 172 9.22 22.15 1.76
N LEU A 173 8.25 21.39 1.23
CA LEU A 173 6.83 21.54 1.48
C LEU A 173 6.37 20.43 2.43
N ILE A 174 5.88 20.80 3.61
CA ILE A 174 5.29 19.84 4.55
C ILE A 174 3.78 19.85 4.37
N TYR A 175 3.22 18.70 3.97
CA TYR A 175 1.79 18.57 3.72
C TYR A 175 1.11 17.78 4.83
N ILE A 176 0.32 18.50 5.64
CA ILE A 176 -0.18 18.03 6.93
C ILE A 176 -1.63 17.53 6.76
N TYR A 177 -1.84 16.22 6.83
CA TYR A 177 -3.17 15.60 6.90
C TYR A 177 -3.09 14.31 7.72
N GLU A 178 -4.19 13.90 8.37
CA GLU A 178 -4.19 12.95 9.50
C GLU A 178 -3.27 11.72 9.32
N ARG A 179 -3.36 10.95 8.23
CA ARG A 179 -2.40 9.88 7.88
C ARG A 179 -2.33 9.68 6.37
N LEU A 180 -1.22 10.06 5.74
CA LEU A 180 -1.05 10.02 4.28
C LEU A 180 -0.02 9.01 3.78
N SER A 181 0.80 8.38 4.64
CA SER A 181 1.77 7.36 4.19
C SER A 181 1.09 6.18 3.48
N GLN A 182 -0.18 5.94 3.80
CA GLN A 182 -1.03 4.92 3.17
C GLN A 182 -1.25 5.18 1.66
N SER A 183 -1.07 6.41 1.19
CA SER A 183 -1.27 6.82 -0.21
C SER A 183 0.03 6.87 -1.03
N LEU A 184 1.17 6.40 -0.48
CA LEU A 184 2.50 6.47 -1.12
C LEU A 184 2.49 6.05 -2.61
N ASN A 185 1.73 5.01 -2.93
CA ASN A 185 1.71 4.38 -4.26
C ASN A 185 0.41 4.64 -5.05
N SER A 186 -0.42 5.63 -4.65
CA SER A 186 -1.70 5.93 -5.30
C SER A 186 -1.87 7.45 -5.56
N PRO A 187 -1.07 8.07 -6.45
CA PRO A 187 -1.26 9.47 -6.78
C PRO A 187 -2.57 9.66 -7.57
N ALA A 188 -3.50 10.48 -7.08
CA ALA A 188 -4.75 10.85 -7.75
C ALA A 188 -4.90 12.38 -7.82
N PRO A 189 -5.32 12.96 -8.97
CA PRO A 189 -5.72 14.37 -9.03
C PRO A 189 -7.03 14.58 -8.24
N GLY A 190 -6.97 15.36 -7.17
CA GLY A 190 -8.10 15.71 -6.30
C GLY A 190 -7.77 16.95 -5.46
N THR A 191 -8.57 17.32 -4.45
CA THR A 191 -8.38 18.49 -3.55
C THR A 191 -7.09 18.47 -2.69
N SER A 192 -6.13 17.64 -3.05
CA SER A 192 -4.81 17.47 -2.44
C SER A 192 -3.74 18.07 -3.34
N ILE A 193 -2.59 18.43 -2.77
CA ILE A 193 -1.47 18.95 -3.55
C ILE A 193 -1.03 17.94 -4.63
N ASN A 194 -0.69 18.41 -5.81
CA ASN A 194 -0.05 17.58 -6.82
C ASN A 194 1.43 17.42 -6.47
N ILE A 195 1.76 16.36 -5.72
CA ILE A 195 3.13 16.08 -5.25
C ILE A 195 4.12 16.03 -6.42
N ALA A 196 3.77 15.34 -7.52
CA ALA A 196 4.63 15.23 -8.69
C ALA A 196 4.97 16.59 -9.29
N TYR A 197 4.01 17.53 -9.35
CA TYR A 197 4.26 18.88 -9.84
C TYR A 197 5.32 19.63 -9.01
N TYR A 198 5.22 19.61 -7.68
CA TYR A 198 6.19 20.28 -6.80
C TYR A 198 7.58 19.63 -6.90
N VAL A 199 7.61 18.30 -6.91
CA VAL A 199 8.84 17.51 -7.06
C VAL A 199 9.54 17.82 -8.38
N SER A 200 8.80 17.88 -9.49
CA SER A 200 9.34 18.25 -10.80
C SER A 200 9.87 19.70 -10.85
N ASN A 201 9.42 20.58 -9.96
CA ASN A 201 9.88 21.96 -9.84
C ASN A 201 10.96 22.15 -8.74
N GLY A 202 11.57 21.06 -8.26
CA GLY A 202 12.71 21.13 -7.34
C GLY A 202 12.35 21.32 -5.87
N TYR A 203 11.12 20.99 -5.47
CA TYR A 203 10.74 20.94 -4.05
C TYR A 203 10.91 19.53 -3.50
N LEU A 204 11.31 19.44 -2.22
CA LEU A 204 11.07 18.25 -1.42
C LEU A 204 9.63 18.32 -0.88
N VAL A 205 8.91 17.21 -0.90
CA VAL A 205 7.55 17.15 -0.33
C VAL A 205 7.52 16.08 0.75
N LEU A 206 7.14 16.46 1.96
CA LEU A 206 7.10 15.61 3.14
C LEU A 206 5.69 15.57 3.73
N PRO A 207 4.87 14.56 3.41
CA PRO A 207 3.65 14.29 4.16
C PRO A 207 3.91 13.33 5.34
N PRO A 208 3.93 13.83 6.59
CA PRO A 208 4.08 13.00 7.77
C PRO A 208 2.80 12.26 8.14
N ASP A 209 2.93 11.07 8.75
CA ASP A 209 1.82 10.50 9.49
C ASP A 209 1.62 11.25 10.80
N ILE A 210 0.38 11.66 11.08
CA ILE A 210 0.04 12.38 12.30
C ILE A 210 -0.62 11.39 13.27
N ILE A 211 -0.05 11.30 14.47
CA ILE A 211 -0.69 10.60 15.58
C ILE A 211 -1.44 11.64 16.40
N CYS A 212 -2.76 11.72 16.21
CA CYS A 212 -3.62 12.58 17.00
C CYS A 212 -3.85 11.98 18.39
N THR A 213 -3.57 12.76 19.44
CA THR A 213 -3.99 12.43 20.80
C THR A 213 -5.46 12.85 20.96
N THR A 214 -6.30 11.96 21.49
CA THR A 214 -7.72 12.25 21.72
C THR A 214 -7.87 13.52 22.56
N GLY A 215 -8.63 14.49 22.03
CA GLY A 215 -8.87 15.80 22.66
C GLY A 215 -7.87 16.91 22.30
N HIS A 216 -6.75 16.61 21.61
CA HIS A 216 -5.72 17.62 21.30
C HIS A 216 -5.13 17.52 19.87
N PRO A 217 -5.96 17.43 18.81
CA PRO A 217 -5.48 17.17 17.44
C PRO A 217 -4.53 18.25 16.90
N GLY A 218 -4.75 19.53 17.22
CA GLY A 218 -3.91 20.63 16.73
C GLY A 218 -2.48 20.62 17.29
N GLN A 219 -2.32 20.37 18.58
CA GLN A 219 -0.99 20.27 19.21
C GLN A 219 -0.25 19.00 18.78
N SER A 220 -0.97 17.89 18.60
CA SER A 220 -0.41 16.65 18.07
C SER A 220 0.10 16.83 16.63
N ALA A 221 -0.67 17.50 15.76
CA ALA A 221 -0.24 17.82 14.40
C ALA A 221 1.02 18.69 14.39
N LEU A 222 1.05 19.77 15.19
CA LEU A 222 2.22 20.66 15.28
C LEU A 222 3.50 19.92 15.70
N LYS A 223 3.41 19.04 16.70
CA LYS A 223 4.56 18.24 17.18
C LYS A 223 5.08 17.27 16.10
N CYS A 224 4.19 16.61 15.37
CA CYS A 224 4.58 15.67 14.31
C CYS A 224 5.24 16.39 13.13
N VAL A 225 4.80 17.62 12.85
CA VAL A 225 5.25 18.45 11.72
C VAL A 225 6.60 19.10 12.02
N LEU A 226 6.76 19.72 13.19
CA LEU A 226 8.03 20.32 13.59
C LEU A 226 9.15 19.28 13.67
N ALA A 227 8.82 18.06 14.09
CA ALA A 227 9.77 16.95 14.10
C ALA A 227 10.17 16.48 12.68
N GLY A 228 9.26 16.57 11.71
CA GLY A 228 9.56 16.28 10.30
C GLY A 228 10.43 17.37 9.65
N ASP A 229 10.18 18.65 9.98
CA ASP A 229 10.96 19.80 9.50
C ASP A 229 12.39 19.83 10.08
N SER A 230 12.53 19.47 11.36
CA SER A 230 13.81 19.49 12.09
C SER A 230 14.66 18.22 11.91
N GLY A 231 14.21 17.26 11.10
CA GLY A 231 14.80 15.93 10.92
C GLY A 231 16.11 15.90 10.14
N GLY A 232 17.18 16.43 10.74
CA GLY A 232 18.57 16.29 10.28
C GLY A 232 19.63 16.69 11.32
N GLY A 233 19.29 16.80 12.60
CA GLY A 233 20.21 17.32 13.62
C GLY A 233 20.08 16.68 15.00
N ARG A 234 20.56 15.44 15.14
CA ARG A 234 21.53 14.98 16.15
C ARG A 234 21.79 13.48 16.00
#